data_AF-A0A179BQQ8-F1
#
_entry.id   AF-A0A179BQQ8-F1
#
_cell.length_a   1.000
_cell.length_b   1.000
_cell.length_c   1.000
_cell.angle_alpha   90.00
_cell.angle_beta   90.00
_cell.angle_gamma   90.00
#
_symmetry.space_group_name_H-M   'P 1'
#
loop_
_entity.id
_entity.type
_entity.pdbx_description
1 polymer ?
#
loop_
_entity_poly.entity_id
_entity_poly.type
_entity_poly.pdbx_seq_one_letter_code
_entity_poly.pdbx_strand_id
1 'polypeptide(L)'
;MSEKSAIEIVLIGAAEIEKILRTRFGAKGSGLTQLLLSVGEAVPTKTANRIFIIAKIRNQAAHNPSEFTLENVNGYMEICKLTISELKQAAPSKAPRPIHKQAKSRWTIRRRPPGFAYSRVIAYFALMLVLVATPFIIFFNTVFISPRSWATAALIAAMAIAGAGTLGTLAWLHKISASMLALVGISTAATLAIGHQATSQSATGLASLALIVGVFALAATRP
;
A
#
# COMPACT_ATOMS: atom_id res chain seq x y z
N MET A 1 -30.88 -30.61 11.26
CA MET A 1 -30.13 -29.45 11.80
C MET A 1 -29.67 -28.63 10.62
N SER A 2 -30.08 -27.37 10.50
CA SER A 2 -29.60 -26.49 9.43
C SER A 2 -28.09 -26.29 9.60
N GLU A 3 -27.31 -26.62 8.58
CA GLU A 3 -25.86 -26.44 8.56
C GLU A 3 -25.57 -24.94 8.54
N LYS A 4 -25.21 -24.39 9.70
CA LYS A 4 -24.92 -22.96 9.83
C LYS A 4 -23.65 -22.63 9.08
N SER A 5 -23.68 -21.55 8.31
CA SER A 5 -22.48 -21.07 7.62
C SER A 5 -21.37 -20.71 8.63
N ALA A 6 -20.11 -20.90 8.25
CA ALA A 6 -18.97 -20.56 9.10
C ALA A 6 -19.01 -19.09 9.59
N ILE A 7 -19.47 -18.18 8.73
CA ILE A 7 -19.67 -16.76 9.07
C ILE A 7 -20.69 -16.62 10.20
N GLU A 8 -21.83 -17.30 10.10
CA GLU A 8 -22.87 -17.25 11.12
C GLU A 8 -22.36 -17.76 12.47
N ILE A 9 -21.59 -18.86 12.48
CA ILE A 9 -20.98 -19.41 13.70
C ILE A 9 -20.04 -18.39 14.35
N VAL A 10 -19.21 -17.72 13.55
CA VAL A 10 -18.29 -16.68 14.03
C VAL A 10 -19.04 -15.51 14.66
N LEU A 11 -20.07 -15.01 13.97
CA LEU A 11 -20.87 -13.88 14.42
C LEU A 11 -21.64 -14.20 15.70
N ILE A 12 -22.24 -15.40 15.81
CA ILE A 12 -22.95 -15.83 17.01
C ILE A 12 -22.00 -15.90 18.21
N GLY A 13 -20.84 -16.55 18.06
CA GLY A 13 -19.87 -16.68 19.15
C GLY A 13 -19.35 -15.33 19.65
N ALA A 14 -19.06 -14.41 18.73
CA ALA A 14 -18.62 -13.07 19.07
C ALA A 14 -19.74 -12.24 19.75
N ALA A 15 -20.98 -12.37 19.29
CA ALA A 15 -22.13 -11.67 19.86
C ALA A 15 -22.42 -12.10 21.32
N GLU A 16 -22.22 -13.38 21.65
CA GLU A 16 -22.40 -13.85 23.03
C GLU A 16 -21.35 -13.25 23.98
N ILE A 17 -20.10 -13.14 23.54
CA ILE A 17 -19.03 -12.49 24.30
C ILE A 17 -19.33 -10.99 24.49
N GLU A 18 -19.75 -10.31 23.42
CA GLU A 18 -20.16 -8.91 23.47
C GLU A 18 -21.29 -8.69 24.48
N LYS A 19 -22.30 -9.56 24.48
CA LYS A 19 -23.41 -9.52 25.45
C LYS A 19 -22.89 -9.59 26.88
N ILE A 20 -21.97 -10.51 27.18
CA ILE A 20 -21.42 -10.66 28.54
C ILE A 20 -20.59 -9.44 28.96
N LEU A 21 -19.76 -8.90 28.05
CA LEU A 21 -18.97 -7.70 28.32
C LEU A 21 -19.88 -6.49 28.63
N ARG A 22 -20.97 -6.32 27.88
CA ARG A 22 -21.92 -5.23 28.12
C ARG A 22 -22.71 -5.42 29.41
N THR A 23 -23.22 -6.63 29.68
CA THR A 23 -24.13 -6.87 30.82
C THR A 23 -23.39 -7.01 32.14
N ARG A 24 -22.28 -7.75 32.20
CA ARG A 24 -21.56 -8.01 33.46
C ARG A 24 -20.48 -6.96 33.76
N PHE A 25 -19.81 -6.46 32.72
CA PHE A 25 -18.69 -5.53 32.89
C PHE A 25 -19.04 -4.07 32.56
N GLY A 26 -20.27 -3.78 32.10
CA GLY A 26 -20.68 -2.42 31.74
C GLY A 26 -19.89 -1.83 30.58
N ALA A 27 -19.35 -2.68 29.71
CA ALA A 27 -18.51 -2.26 28.58
C ALA A 27 -19.24 -1.30 27.62
N LYS A 28 -18.51 -0.32 27.07
CA LYS A 28 -19.02 0.67 26.10
C LYS A 28 -18.16 0.68 24.84
N GLY A 29 -18.79 0.68 23.67
CA GLY A 29 -18.10 0.70 22.36
C GLY A 29 -18.97 0.16 21.24
N SER A 30 -18.54 0.35 19.99
CA SER A 30 -19.22 -0.15 18.78
C SER A 30 -18.71 -1.51 18.30
N GLY A 31 -17.61 -2.02 18.85
CA GLY A 31 -17.05 -3.30 18.46
C GLY A 31 -16.31 -3.99 19.59
N LEU A 32 -16.06 -5.31 19.43
CA LEU A 32 -15.52 -6.18 20.47
C LEU A 32 -14.19 -5.67 21.06
N THR A 33 -13.30 -5.15 20.22
CA THR A 33 -12.04 -4.53 20.66
C THR A 33 -12.27 -3.28 21.52
N GLN A 34 -13.22 -2.42 21.15
CA GLN A 34 -13.53 -1.21 21.92
C GLN A 34 -14.19 -1.56 23.25
N LEU A 35 -15.07 -2.57 23.25
CA LEU A 35 -15.67 -3.10 24.48
C LEU A 35 -14.59 -3.60 25.43
N LEU A 36 -13.64 -4.40 24.94
CA LEU A 36 -12.53 -4.89 25.75
C LEU A 36 -11.69 -3.74 26.33
N LEU A 37 -11.34 -2.74 25.51
CA LEU A 37 -10.61 -1.55 25.98
C LEU A 37 -11.37 -0.76 27.04
N SER A 38 -12.71 -0.70 26.95
CA SER A 38 -13.52 0.00 27.95
C SER A 38 -13.54 -0.69 29.31
N VAL A 39 -13.32 -2.02 29.34
CA VAL A 39 -13.29 -2.81 30.57
C VAL A 39 -11.89 -2.82 31.19
N GLY A 40 -10.85 -2.53 30.41
CA GLY A 40 -9.48 -2.34 30.90
C GLY A 40 -8.94 -3.58 31.63
N GLU A 41 -8.42 -3.39 32.84
CA GLU A 41 -7.82 -4.43 33.67
C GLU A 41 -8.83 -5.37 34.36
N ALA A 42 -10.14 -5.14 34.20
CA ALA A 42 -11.15 -5.98 34.84
C ALA A 42 -11.30 -7.37 34.19
N VAL A 43 -10.70 -7.60 33.01
CA VAL A 43 -10.64 -8.90 32.34
C VAL A 43 -9.21 -9.45 32.44
N PRO A 44 -9.01 -10.73 32.82
CA PRO A 44 -7.69 -11.34 32.84
C PRO A 44 -6.99 -11.21 31.49
N THR A 45 -5.68 -10.91 31.49
CA THR A 45 -4.89 -10.66 30.26
C THR A 45 -4.96 -11.81 29.26
N LYS A 46 -4.97 -13.06 29.73
CA LYS A 46 -5.14 -14.26 28.88
C LYS A 46 -6.49 -14.27 28.15
N THR A 47 -7.57 -13.96 28.85
CA THR A 47 -8.93 -13.88 28.31
C THR A 47 -9.04 -12.69 27.34
N ALA A 48 -8.46 -11.55 27.69
CA ALA A 48 -8.40 -10.37 26.81
C ALA A 48 -7.71 -10.68 25.46
N ASN A 49 -6.58 -11.38 25.48
CA ASN A 49 -5.88 -11.80 24.26
C ASN A 49 -6.73 -12.71 23.37
N ARG A 50 -7.51 -13.63 23.96
CA ARG A 50 -8.45 -14.47 23.20
C ARG A 50 -9.58 -13.66 22.59
N ILE A 51 -10.12 -12.68 23.32
CA ILE A 51 -11.14 -11.76 22.80
C ILE A 51 -10.59 -10.95 21.61
N PHE A 52 -9.32 -10.53 21.65
CA PHE A 52 -8.67 -9.87 20.50
C PHE A 52 -8.59 -10.76 19.27
N ILE A 53 -8.24 -12.04 19.43
CA ILE A 53 -8.20 -13.00 18.33
C ILE A 53 -9.62 -13.18 17.74
N ILE A 54 -10.62 -13.38 18.60
CA ILE A 54 -12.02 -13.50 18.17
C ILE A 54 -12.49 -12.24 17.43
N ALA A 55 -12.13 -11.06 17.92
CA ALA A 55 -12.46 -9.79 17.26
C ALA A 55 -11.85 -9.69 15.86
N LYS A 56 -10.60 -10.14 15.67
CA LYS A 56 -9.93 -10.16 14.38
C LYS A 56 -10.66 -11.08 13.39
N ILE A 57 -10.98 -12.31 13.81
CA ILE A 57 -11.70 -13.30 12.99
C ILE A 57 -13.08 -12.77 12.62
N ARG A 58 -13.83 -12.23 13.59
CA ARG A 58 -15.15 -11.61 13.35
C ARG A 58 -15.09 -10.44 12.38
N ASN A 59 -14.08 -9.58 12.48
CA ASN A 59 -13.94 -8.44 11.57
C ASN A 59 -13.61 -8.90 10.14
N GLN A 60 -12.78 -9.93 9.99
CA GLN A 60 -12.50 -10.52 8.67
C GLN A 60 -13.77 -11.13 8.05
N ALA A 61 -14.54 -11.88 8.83
CA ALA A 61 -15.82 -12.45 8.40
C ALA A 61 -16.84 -11.37 8.00
N ALA A 62 -16.87 -10.25 8.72
CA ALA A 62 -17.81 -9.16 8.47
C ALA A 62 -17.42 -8.28 7.26
N HIS A 63 -16.12 -8.05 7.02
CA HIS A 63 -15.66 -7.18 5.94
C HIS A 63 -15.50 -7.89 4.60
N ASN A 64 -15.08 -9.16 4.61
CA ASN A 64 -14.79 -9.92 3.39
C ASN A 64 -15.59 -11.24 3.36
N PRO A 65 -16.93 -11.21 3.33
CA PRO A 65 -17.76 -12.41 3.48
C PRO A 65 -17.56 -13.42 2.33
N SER A 66 -17.27 -12.96 1.11
CA SER A 66 -17.07 -13.81 -0.07
C SER A 66 -15.75 -14.60 -0.04
N GLU A 67 -14.76 -14.11 0.70
CA GLU A 67 -13.41 -14.70 0.79
C GLU A 67 -13.14 -15.33 2.16
N PHE A 68 -14.10 -15.25 3.09
CA PHE A 68 -13.91 -15.73 4.43
C PHE A 68 -14.06 -17.25 4.51
N THR A 69 -12.96 -17.93 4.83
CA THR A 69 -12.95 -19.34 5.20
C THR A 69 -12.46 -19.47 6.64
N LEU A 70 -13.11 -20.36 7.40
CA LEU A 70 -12.70 -20.68 8.76
C LEU A 70 -12.11 -22.08 8.77
N GLU A 71 -10.79 -22.18 8.85
CA GLU A 71 -10.06 -23.46 8.78
C GLU A 71 -10.49 -24.46 9.86
N ASN A 72 -10.71 -23.97 11.09
CA ASN A 72 -11.07 -24.82 12.23
C ASN A 72 -12.26 -24.25 13.01
N VAL A 73 -13.46 -24.61 12.56
CA VAL A 73 -14.73 -24.20 13.19
C VAL A 73 -14.82 -24.68 14.64
N ASN A 74 -14.42 -25.94 14.90
CA ASN A 74 -14.48 -26.53 16.24
C ASN A 74 -13.53 -25.83 17.22
N GLY A 75 -12.29 -25.56 16.79
CA GLY A 75 -11.31 -24.83 17.59
C GLY A 75 -11.78 -23.40 17.89
N TYR A 76 -12.40 -22.72 16.93
CA TYR A 76 -13.00 -21.41 17.19
C TYR A 76 -14.12 -21.47 18.23
N MET A 77 -15.03 -22.45 18.12
CA MET A 77 -16.10 -22.64 19.09
C MET A 77 -15.57 -22.97 20.49
N GLU A 78 -14.53 -23.80 20.60
CA GLU A 78 -13.89 -24.12 21.87
C GLU A 78 -13.27 -22.89 22.52
N ILE A 79 -12.54 -22.08 21.74
CA ILE A 79 -11.99 -20.81 22.21
C ILE A 79 -13.10 -19.86 22.68
N CYS A 80 -14.23 -19.79 21.96
CA CYS A 80 -15.38 -18.98 22.38
C CYS A 80 -15.96 -19.50 23.70
N LYS A 81 -16.23 -20.80 23.81
CA LYS A 81 -16.77 -21.43 25.03
C LYS A 81 -15.88 -21.19 26.24
N LEU A 82 -14.57 -21.39 26.09
CA LEU A 82 -13.58 -21.18 27.15
C LEU A 82 -13.48 -19.71 27.55
N THR A 83 -13.56 -18.80 26.58
CA THR A 83 -13.59 -17.36 26.85
C THR A 83 -14.88 -16.95 27.57
N ILE A 84 -16.03 -17.50 27.17
CA ILE A 84 -17.32 -17.25 27.80
C ILE A 84 -17.34 -17.79 29.25
N SER A 85 -16.83 -19.00 29.48
CA SER A 85 -16.79 -19.59 30.83
C SER A 85 -15.91 -18.77 31.77
N GLU A 86 -14.73 -18.35 31.32
CA GLU A 86 -13.85 -17.48 32.09
C GLU A 86 -14.47 -16.10 32.33
N LEU A 87 -15.12 -15.48 31.34
CA LEU A 87 -15.81 -14.21 31.52
C LEU A 87 -17.00 -14.33 32.48
N LYS A 88 -17.63 -15.51 32.59
CA LYS A 88 -18.71 -15.78 33.56
C LYS A 88 -18.15 -16.02 34.97
N GLN A 89 -16.98 -16.66 35.08
CA GLN A 89 -16.31 -16.91 36.37
C GLN A 89 -15.59 -15.68 36.91
N ALA A 90 -15.09 -14.81 36.04
CA ALA A 90 -14.47 -13.56 36.42
C ALA A 90 -15.48 -12.71 37.22
N ALA A 91 -15.05 -12.27 38.41
CA ALA A 91 -15.83 -11.35 39.21
C ALA A 91 -15.90 -10.01 38.47
N PRO A 92 -17.08 -9.41 38.31
CA PRO A 92 -17.17 -8.05 37.79
C PRO A 92 -16.37 -7.15 38.74
N SER A 93 -15.29 -6.55 38.23
CA SER A 93 -14.49 -5.59 39.00
C SER A 93 -15.42 -4.50 39.55
N LYS A 94 -15.29 -4.20 40.85
CA LYS A 94 -16.12 -3.24 41.59
C LYS A 94 -16.16 -1.90 40.85
N ALA A 95 -17.34 -1.64 40.27
CA ALA A 95 -17.71 -0.46 39.50
C ALA A 95 -16.81 -0.21 38.27
N PRO A 96 -17.40 0.13 37.10
CA PRO A 96 -16.61 0.76 36.06
C PRO A 96 -15.99 1.99 36.69
N ARG A 97 -14.66 2.00 36.91
CA ARG A 97 -13.99 3.24 37.26
C ARG A 97 -14.38 4.20 36.13
N PRO A 98 -15.10 5.30 36.40
CA PRO A 98 -15.28 6.30 35.38
C PRO A 98 -13.87 6.58 34.90
N ILE A 99 -13.64 6.47 33.58
CA ILE A 99 -12.41 6.96 32.98
C ILE A 99 -12.50 8.48 33.18
N HIS A 100 -12.23 8.93 34.42
CA HIS A 100 -12.25 10.30 34.86
C HIS A 100 -11.15 10.93 34.05
N LYS A 101 -11.60 11.68 33.05
CA LYS A 101 -10.77 12.28 32.03
C LYS A 101 -9.91 11.18 31.42
N GLN A 102 -10.32 10.71 30.25
CA GLN A 102 -9.33 10.51 29.23
C GLN A 102 -8.44 11.75 29.29
N ALA A 103 -7.29 11.62 29.97
CA ALA A 103 -6.09 12.26 29.51
C ALA A 103 -6.22 12.13 28.02
N LYS A 104 -6.22 13.29 27.33
CA LYS A 104 -5.90 13.37 25.92
C LYS A 104 -4.56 12.67 25.79
N SER A 105 -4.60 11.34 25.87
CA SER A 105 -3.54 10.45 25.56
C SER A 105 -3.46 10.76 24.10
N ARG A 106 -2.39 11.47 23.83
CA ARG A 106 -1.91 11.85 22.52
C ARG A 106 -1.52 10.57 21.77
N TRP A 107 -2.32 9.51 21.86
CA TRP A 107 -2.75 8.76 20.71
C TRP A 107 -3.58 9.71 19.86
N THR A 108 -2.89 10.69 19.26
CA THR A 108 -3.08 10.85 17.82
C THR A 108 -3.05 9.44 17.30
N ILE A 109 -4.24 8.88 17.04
CA ILE A 109 -4.42 7.89 16.01
C ILE A 109 -3.71 8.59 14.86
N ARG A 110 -2.45 8.21 14.64
CA ARG A 110 -1.75 8.43 13.39
C ARG A 110 -2.59 7.52 12.49
N ARG A 111 -3.77 8.03 12.10
CA ARG A 111 -4.45 7.62 10.89
C ARG A 111 -3.29 7.74 9.94
N ARG A 112 -2.70 6.61 9.54
CA ARG A 112 -1.80 6.65 8.38
C ARG A 112 -2.63 7.45 7.39
N PRO A 113 -2.17 8.64 6.97
CA PRO A 113 -2.97 9.42 6.05
C PRO A 113 -3.37 8.46 4.92
N PRO A 114 -4.61 8.49 4.41
CA PRO A 114 -5.05 7.62 3.32
C PRO A 114 -4.30 7.96 2.03
N GLY A 115 -2.98 7.76 2.03
CA GLY A 115 -2.02 8.44 1.18
C GLY A 115 -0.95 7.52 0.59
N PHE A 116 -1.09 6.20 0.72
CA PHE A 116 -0.24 5.27 -0.02
C PHE A 116 -0.77 4.93 -1.41
N ALA A 117 -2.08 5.06 -1.66
CA ALA A 117 -2.62 4.93 -3.02
C ALA A 117 -2.37 6.21 -3.84
N TYR A 118 -2.65 7.38 -3.26
CA TYR A 118 -2.50 8.67 -3.95
C TYR A 118 -1.06 8.99 -4.34
N SER A 119 -0.07 8.61 -3.52
CA SER A 119 1.34 8.87 -3.84
C SER A 119 1.85 8.04 -5.02
N ARG A 120 1.33 6.82 -5.23
CA ARG A 120 1.63 6.02 -6.41
C ARG A 120 1.01 6.63 -7.66
N VAL A 121 -0.26 7.06 -7.58
CA VAL A 121 -0.95 7.70 -8.72
C VAL A 121 -0.25 8.99 -9.14
N ILE A 122 0.14 9.85 -8.18
CA ILE A 122 0.89 11.08 -8.48
C ILE A 122 2.26 10.76 -9.09
N ALA A 123 2.96 9.75 -8.58
CA ALA A 123 4.26 9.32 -9.14
C ALA A 123 4.13 8.79 -10.57
N TYR A 124 3.10 7.98 -10.86
CA TYR A 124 2.84 7.49 -12.22
C TYR A 124 2.43 8.61 -13.16
N PHE A 125 1.62 9.57 -12.68
CA PHE A 125 1.22 10.73 -13.48
C PHE A 125 2.42 11.62 -13.82
N ALA A 126 3.31 11.88 -12.85
CA ALA A 126 4.54 12.63 -13.08
C ALA A 126 5.48 11.89 -14.07
N LEU A 127 5.62 10.56 -13.94
CA LEU A 127 6.40 9.74 -14.86
C LEU A 127 5.83 9.78 -16.29
N MET A 128 4.51 9.66 -16.44
CA MET A 128 3.83 9.76 -17.73
C MET A 128 4.02 11.15 -18.35
N LEU A 129 3.93 12.21 -17.56
CA LEU A 129 4.13 13.58 -18.04
C LEU A 129 5.56 13.76 -18.56
N VAL A 130 6.57 13.24 -17.87
CA VAL A 130 7.96 13.25 -18.36
C VAL A 130 8.12 12.43 -19.64
N LEU A 131 7.58 11.22 -19.69
CA LEU A 131 7.68 10.35 -20.88
C LEU A 131 7.01 10.93 -22.12
N VAL A 132 5.90 11.65 -21.96
CA VAL A 132 5.15 12.27 -23.07
C VAL A 132 5.72 13.65 -23.46
N ALA A 133 6.11 14.48 -22.48
CA ALA A 133 6.61 15.83 -22.76
C ALA A 133 8.01 15.83 -23.36
N THR A 134 8.89 14.92 -22.94
CA THR A 134 10.29 14.87 -23.41
C THR A 134 10.42 14.70 -24.95
N PRO A 135 9.75 13.75 -25.61
CA PRO A 135 9.84 13.61 -27.07
C PRO A 135 9.24 14.82 -27.80
N PHE A 136 8.20 15.45 -27.24
CA PHE A 136 7.59 16.64 -27.83
C PHE A 136 8.54 17.85 -27.78
N ILE A 137 9.25 18.03 -26.67
CA ILE A 137 10.27 19.08 -26.52
C ILE A 137 11.45 18.83 -27.47
N ILE A 138 11.91 17.58 -27.60
CA ILE A 138 12.98 17.22 -28.53
C ILE A 138 12.55 17.49 -29.97
N PHE A 139 11.36 17.05 -30.37
CA PHE A 139 10.81 17.29 -31.71
C PHE A 139 10.65 18.79 -32.00
N PHE A 140 10.14 19.56 -31.05
CA PHE A 140 9.96 21.00 -31.23
C PHE A 140 11.31 21.71 -31.40
N ASN A 141 12.32 21.33 -30.61
CA ASN A 141 13.67 21.87 -30.73
C ASN A 141 14.33 21.51 -32.06
N THR A 142 14.17 20.27 -32.56
CA THR A 142 14.81 19.84 -33.81
C THR A 142 14.13 20.43 -35.05
N VAL A 143 12.82 20.67 -35.01
CA VAL A 143 12.06 21.20 -36.15
C VAL A 143 12.12 22.72 -36.21
N PHE A 144 12.08 23.42 -35.07
CA PHE A 144 11.90 24.88 -35.04
C PHE A 144 13.16 25.68 -34.69
N ILE A 145 14.18 25.07 -34.07
CA ILE A 145 15.41 25.79 -33.71
C ILE A 145 16.53 25.36 -34.64
N SER A 146 17.05 26.32 -35.42
CA SER A 146 18.15 26.06 -36.36
C SER A 146 19.34 25.37 -35.65
N PRO A 147 19.85 24.25 -36.19
CA PRO A 147 20.77 23.33 -35.52
C PRO A 147 22.20 23.87 -35.28
N ARG A 148 22.41 25.19 -35.35
CA ARG A 148 23.74 25.83 -35.28
C ARG A 148 24.00 26.67 -34.05
N SER A 149 23.02 26.88 -33.16
CA SER A 149 23.29 27.62 -31.94
C SER A 149 23.87 26.70 -30.88
N TRP A 150 25.05 27.02 -30.38
CA TRP A 150 25.68 26.39 -29.20
C TRP A 150 24.74 26.32 -27.98
N ALA A 151 23.72 27.19 -27.95
CA ALA A 151 22.64 27.17 -26.99
C ALA A 151 21.81 25.86 -26.99
N THR A 152 21.57 25.24 -28.15
CA THR A 152 20.84 23.95 -28.20
C THR A 152 21.67 22.82 -27.58
N ALA A 153 22.97 22.78 -27.86
CA ALA A 153 23.89 21.81 -27.25
C ALA A 153 23.99 21.98 -25.73
N ALA A 154 24.08 23.23 -25.25
CA ALA A 154 24.11 23.53 -23.82
C ALA A 154 22.80 23.13 -23.12
N LEU A 155 21.65 23.35 -23.75
CA LEU A 155 20.34 22.97 -23.22
C LEU A 155 20.16 21.45 -23.14
N ILE A 156 20.59 20.72 -24.19
CA ILE A 156 20.56 19.24 -24.21
C ILE A 156 21.47 18.67 -23.11
N ALA A 157 22.66 19.22 -22.93
CA ALA A 157 23.58 18.80 -21.87
C ALA A 157 23.01 19.07 -20.47
N ALA A 158 22.40 20.25 -20.25
CA ALA A 158 21.77 20.58 -18.97
C ALA A 158 20.59 19.63 -18.65
N MET A 159 19.77 19.28 -19.65
CA MET A 159 18.67 18.33 -19.46
C MET A 159 19.15 16.91 -19.18
N ALA A 160 20.23 16.46 -19.81
CA ALA A 160 20.84 15.15 -19.54
C ALA A 160 21.38 15.05 -18.10
N ILE A 161 22.01 16.12 -17.60
CA ILE A 161 22.52 16.19 -16.21
C ILE A 161 21.36 16.17 -15.21
N ALA A 162 20.30 16.93 -15.47
CA ALA A 162 19.11 16.95 -14.63
C ALA A 162 18.41 15.57 -14.61
N GLY A 163 18.30 14.91 -15.76
CA GLY A 163 17.77 13.55 -15.89
C GLY A 163 18.57 12.53 -15.08
N ALA A 164 19.91 12.55 -15.19
CA ALA A 164 20.77 11.65 -14.44
C ALA A 164 20.68 11.85 -12.91
N GLY A 165 20.57 13.09 -12.43
CA GLY A 165 20.40 13.39 -11.00
C GLY A 165 19.07 12.87 -10.43
N THR A 166 17.98 13.00 -11.17
CA THR A 166 16.66 12.47 -10.75
C THR A 166 16.62 10.95 -10.73
N LEU A 167 17.31 10.27 -11.66
CA LEU A 167 17.44 8.81 -11.62
C LEU A 167 18.34 8.31 -10.48
N GLY A 168 19.46 9.00 -10.22
CA GLY A 168 20.35 8.65 -9.11
C GLY A 168 19.63 8.73 -7.75
N THR A 169 18.84 9.78 -7.55
CA THR A 169 18.02 9.95 -6.33
C THR A 169 16.91 8.91 -6.21
N LEU A 170 16.28 8.50 -7.32
CA LEU A 170 15.25 7.46 -7.30
C LEU A 170 15.81 6.04 -7.12
N ALA A 171 16.98 5.75 -7.67
CA ALA A 171 17.70 4.48 -7.48
C ALA A 171 18.19 4.32 -6.03
N TRP A 172 18.71 5.40 -5.44
CA TRP A 172 19.13 5.44 -4.03
C TRP A 172 17.96 5.14 -3.07
N LEU A 173 16.74 5.49 -3.45
CA LEU A 173 15.53 5.22 -2.66
C LEU A 173 14.99 3.78 -2.78
N HIS A 174 15.65 2.87 -3.54
CA HIS A 174 15.22 1.47 -3.76
C HIS A 174 13.78 1.33 -4.28
N LYS A 175 13.27 2.33 -5.02
CA LYS A 175 11.88 2.37 -5.51
C LYS A 175 11.71 1.97 -6.98
N ILE A 176 12.81 1.64 -7.67
CA ILE A 176 12.81 1.34 -9.09
C ILE A 176 13.44 -0.04 -9.32
N SER A 177 12.79 -0.87 -10.14
CA SER A 177 13.31 -2.18 -10.53
C SER A 177 14.55 -2.05 -11.42
N ALA A 178 15.47 -3.01 -11.33
CA ALA A 178 16.69 -3.03 -12.15
C ALA A 178 16.40 -2.94 -13.67
N SER A 179 15.25 -3.44 -14.12
CA SER A 179 14.78 -3.35 -15.50
C SER A 179 14.51 -1.92 -15.98
N MET A 180 13.95 -1.07 -15.11
CA MET A 180 13.65 0.33 -15.44
C MET A 180 14.93 1.17 -15.50
N LEU A 181 15.89 0.89 -14.61
CA LEU A 181 17.23 1.48 -14.67
C LEU A 181 17.97 1.11 -15.96
N ALA A 182 17.87 -0.15 -16.40
CA ALA A 182 18.47 -0.59 -17.66
C ALA A 182 17.83 0.10 -18.88
N LEU A 183 16.50 0.22 -18.91
CA LEU A 183 15.77 0.91 -19.99
C LEU A 183 16.19 2.37 -20.13
N VAL A 184 16.31 3.09 -19.00
CA VAL A 184 16.73 4.49 -19.03
C VAL A 184 18.21 4.60 -19.40
N GLY A 185 19.08 3.72 -18.90
CA GLY A 185 20.49 3.68 -19.30
C GLY A 185 20.66 3.51 -20.81
N ILE A 186 19.90 2.59 -21.43
CA ILE A 186 19.93 2.33 -22.87
C ILE A 186 19.43 3.56 -23.65
N SER A 187 18.33 4.19 -23.23
CA SER A 187 17.79 5.40 -23.86
C SER A 187 18.82 6.55 -23.82
N THR A 188 19.44 6.77 -22.67
CA THR A 188 20.43 7.84 -22.48
C THR A 188 21.68 7.61 -23.35
N ALA A 189 22.17 6.37 -23.39
CA ALA A 189 23.30 5.98 -24.24
C ALA A 189 22.99 6.13 -25.73
N ALA A 190 21.76 5.81 -26.16
CA ALA A 190 21.32 6.02 -27.54
C ALA A 190 21.31 7.51 -27.93
N THR A 191 20.80 8.40 -27.07
CA THR A 191 20.85 9.85 -27.31
C THR A 191 22.28 10.39 -27.40
N LEU A 192 23.20 9.89 -26.56
CA LEU A 192 24.61 10.26 -26.60
C LEU A 192 25.30 9.78 -27.88
N ALA A 193 25.01 8.55 -28.33
CA ALA A 193 25.54 8.02 -29.58
C ALA A 193 25.04 8.82 -30.80
N ILE A 194 23.76 9.23 -30.80
CA ILE A 194 23.18 10.08 -31.86
C ILE A 194 23.85 11.45 -31.89
N GLY A 195 24.12 12.06 -30.72
CA GLY A 195 24.83 13.34 -30.63
C GLY A 195 26.26 13.29 -31.17
N HIS A 196 26.96 12.16 -30.95
CA HIS A 196 28.35 11.99 -31.40
C HIS A 196 28.46 11.67 -32.91
N GLN A 197 27.44 11.07 -33.52
CA GLN A 197 27.42 10.70 -34.96
C GLN A 197 26.69 11.70 -35.87
N ALA A 198 26.02 12.72 -35.33
CA ALA A 198 25.39 13.79 -36.10
C ALA A 198 26.39 14.65 -36.91
N THR A 199 27.70 14.43 -36.74
CA THR A 199 28.77 14.98 -37.60
C THR A 199 28.97 14.23 -38.91
N SER A 200 28.38 13.04 -39.10
CA SER A 200 28.45 12.26 -40.36
C SER A 200 27.05 11.90 -40.87
N GLN A 201 26.57 12.65 -41.86
CA GLN A 201 25.23 12.54 -42.43
C GLN A 201 25.04 11.24 -43.25
N SER A 202 24.04 10.41 -42.92
CA SER A 202 23.08 9.73 -43.84
C SER A 202 22.55 8.37 -43.37
N ALA A 203 23.14 7.71 -42.37
CA ALA A 203 22.71 6.36 -41.95
C ALA A 203 21.84 6.30 -40.67
N THR A 204 21.53 7.44 -40.05
CA THR A 204 21.08 7.50 -38.64
C THR A 204 19.59 7.26 -38.40
N GLY A 205 18.71 7.53 -39.37
CA GLY A 205 17.25 7.39 -39.16
C GLY A 205 16.76 5.95 -38.99
N LEU A 206 17.39 5.00 -39.70
CA LEU A 206 16.98 3.59 -39.67
C LEU A 206 17.48 2.86 -38.41
N ALA A 207 18.68 3.21 -37.91
CA ALA A 207 19.23 2.62 -36.69
C ALA A 207 18.45 3.02 -35.43
N SER A 208 17.97 4.27 -35.36
CA SER A 208 17.10 4.72 -34.26
C SER A 208 15.74 4.04 -34.26
N LEU A 209 15.14 3.82 -35.44
CA LEU A 209 13.88 3.08 -35.55
C LEU A 209 14.05 1.61 -35.15
N ALA A 210 15.15 0.96 -35.56
CA ALA A 210 15.43 -0.42 -35.19
C ALA A 210 15.62 -0.60 -33.67
N LEU A 211 16.28 0.34 -32.99
CA LEU A 211 16.43 0.30 -31.53
C LEU A 211 15.10 0.55 -30.79
N ILE A 212 14.27 1.49 -31.26
CA ILE A 212 12.95 1.76 -30.66
C ILE A 212 12.03 0.54 -30.83
N VAL A 213 12.02 -0.07 -32.02
CA VAL A 213 11.23 -1.29 -32.30
C VAL A 213 11.75 -2.48 -31.51
N GLY A 214 13.07 -2.65 -31.38
CA GLY A 214 13.68 -3.71 -30.57
C GLY A 214 13.34 -3.61 -29.08
N VAL A 215 13.30 -2.40 -28.52
CA VAL A 215 12.90 -2.15 -27.13
C VAL A 215 11.41 -2.44 -26.91
N PHE A 216 10.54 -2.07 -27.86
CA PHE A 216 9.11 -2.40 -27.79
C PHE A 216 8.83 -3.90 -27.93
N ALA A 217 9.55 -4.59 -28.82
CA ALA A 217 9.43 -6.04 -28.98
C ALA A 217 9.88 -6.79 -27.72
N LEU A 218 10.97 -6.36 -27.09
CA LEU A 218 11.47 -6.98 -25.85
C LEU A 218 10.53 -6.75 -24.66
N ALA A 219 9.81 -5.61 -24.64
CA ALA A 219 8.79 -5.31 -23.64
C ALA A 219 7.50 -6.12 -23.83
N ALA A 220 7.16 -6.50 -25.07
CA ALA A 220 5.99 -7.30 -25.40
C ALA A 220 6.17 -8.81 -25.14
N THR A 221 7.42 -9.31 -25.04
CA THR A 221 7.73 -10.75 -24.89
C THR A 221 7.92 -11.23 -23.44
N ARG A 222 7.49 -10.49 -22.42
CA ARG A 222 7.52 -10.98 -21.03
C ARG A 222 6.09 -11.24 -20.51
N PRO A 223 5.79 -12.45 -20.00
CA PRO A 223 4.49 -12.79 -19.44
C PRO A 223 4.23 -12.05 -18.11
#